data_AF-A0A317H4U7-F1
#
_entry.id   AF-A0A317H4U7-F1
#
_cell.length_a   1.000
_cell.length_b   1.000
_cell.length_c   1.000
_cell.angle_alpha   90.00
_cell.angle_beta   90.00
_cell.angle_gamma   90.00
#
_symmetry.space_group_name_H-M   'P 1'
#
loop_
_entity.id
_entity.type
_entity.pdbx_description
1 polymer ?
#
loop_
_entity_poly.entity_id
_entity_poly.type
_entity_poly.pdbx_seq_one_letter_code
_entity_poly.pdbx_strand_id
1 'polypeptide(L)'
;MSFRQYRKIEPNEFIVVGGDCSQGGNDENFAHFISKSKLDIPIVYEQHGVAAQMTSDIFPMLERIFDLTGIMPTVAFERNNGGASEMQRLYDLNRSNKYSVYQMPALGTTSGSTEKTDKLGWDTNTLTRPIMLQDWKSAFDRGSLLIYDKETIAQHKTFIVNKNGKPMGAPGKHDDAVMSLAIGWQLFIREIYTEVPPIKNDFSRWAI
;
A
#
# COMPACT_ATOMS: atom_id res chain seq x y z
N MET A 1 14.23 12.19 -8.59
CA MET A 1 13.16 12.58 -7.65
C MET A 1 12.34 11.34 -7.40
N SER A 2 12.25 10.86 -6.16
CA SER A 2 11.56 9.61 -5.85
C SER A 2 10.03 9.76 -5.77
N PHE A 3 9.53 10.95 -5.44
CA PHE A 3 8.08 11.23 -5.38
C PHE A 3 7.61 12.08 -6.56
N ARG A 4 6.47 11.70 -7.13
CA ARG A 4 5.68 12.47 -8.09
C ARG A 4 4.32 12.78 -7.48
N GLN A 5 4.06 14.05 -7.22
CA GLN A 5 2.79 14.53 -6.66
C GLN A 5 1.99 15.27 -7.73
N TYR A 6 0.78 14.77 -8.01
CA TYR A 6 -0.08 15.26 -9.09
C TYR A 6 -1.12 16.27 -8.60
N ARG A 7 -1.52 16.19 -7.33
CA ARG A 7 -2.35 17.20 -6.68
C ARG A 7 -2.02 17.34 -5.19
N LYS A 8 -2.46 18.44 -4.59
CA LYS A 8 -2.36 18.65 -3.15
C LYS A 8 -3.30 17.68 -2.42
N ILE A 9 -2.86 17.22 -1.25
CA ILE A 9 -3.71 16.47 -0.31
C ILE A 9 -4.54 17.48 0.48
N GLU A 10 -5.84 17.24 0.59
CA GLU A 10 -6.80 18.09 1.30
C GLU A 10 -7.10 17.54 2.70
N PRO A 11 -7.55 18.40 3.64
CA PRO A 11 -8.07 17.97 4.93
C PRO A 11 -9.16 16.89 4.79
N ASN A 12 -9.23 15.96 5.76
CA ASN A 12 -10.22 14.87 5.82
C ASN A 12 -10.14 13.85 4.66
N GLU A 13 -9.03 13.79 3.93
CA GLU A 13 -8.80 12.70 2.98
C GLU A 13 -8.28 11.44 3.69
N PHE A 14 -8.92 10.30 3.41
CA PHE A 14 -8.37 9.01 3.83
C PHE A 14 -7.49 8.43 2.72
N ILE A 15 -6.19 8.29 3.01
CA ILE A 15 -5.21 7.77 2.07
C ILE A 15 -4.84 6.33 2.45
N VAL A 16 -4.79 5.44 1.46
CA VAL A 16 -4.17 4.12 1.59
C VAL A 16 -2.93 4.05 0.71
N VAL A 17 -1.90 3.33 1.16
CA VAL A 17 -0.60 3.27 0.50
C VAL A 17 -0.23 1.81 0.24
N GLY A 18 -0.20 1.43 -1.03
CA GLY A 18 0.25 0.11 -1.48
C GLY A 18 1.65 0.19 -2.06
N GLY A 19 2.57 -0.68 -1.64
CA GLY A 19 3.94 -0.71 -2.11
C GLY A 19 4.37 -2.05 -2.68
N ASP A 20 5.19 -2.03 -3.73
CA ASP A 20 5.97 -3.17 -4.20
C ASP A 20 7.46 -2.92 -3.93
N CYS A 21 8.13 -3.93 -3.39
CA CYS A 21 9.49 -3.82 -2.88
C CYS A 21 10.49 -4.57 -3.77
N SER A 22 11.69 -4.00 -3.88
CA SER A 22 12.83 -4.57 -4.58
C SER A 22 14.02 -4.75 -3.61
N GLN A 23 14.82 -5.79 -3.84
CA GLN A 23 16.11 -5.99 -3.16
C GLN A 23 17.30 -5.36 -3.92
N GLY A 24 17.00 -4.46 -4.86
CA GLY A 24 17.96 -3.96 -5.84
C GLY A 24 18.06 -4.85 -7.07
N GLY A 25 18.88 -4.44 -8.04
CA GLY A 25 18.95 -5.08 -9.36
C GLY A 25 18.13 -4.31 -10.38
N ASN A 26 17.38 -5.03 -11.22
CA ASN A 26 16.61 -4.43 -12.32
C ASN A 26 15.20 -3.97 -11.89
N ASP A 27 14.71 -4.41 -10.74
CA ASP A 27 13.35 -4.11 -10.28
C ASP A 27 13.33 -2.82 -9.45
N GLU A 28 12.22 -2.09 -9.53
CA GLU A 28 12.05 -0.80 -8.87
C GLU A 28 11.16 -0.91 -7.63
N ASN A 29 11.40 -0.05 -6.63
CA ASN A 29 10.47 0.12 -5.53
C ASN A 29 9.38 1.09 -5.96
N PHE A 30 8.12 0.67 -5.89
CA PHE A 30 6.97 1.51 -6.23
C PHE A 30 6.01 1.62 -5.04
N ALA A 31 5.46 2.81 -4.80
CA ALA A 31 4.30 2.96 -3.93
C ALA A 31 3.26 3.93 -4.51
N HIS A 32 2.00 3.55 -4.40
CA HIS A 32 0.88 4.37 -4.81
C HIS A 32 0.09 4.81 -3.58
N PHE A 33 -0.07 6.12 -3.43
CA PHE A 33 -0.90 6.73 -2.41
C PHE A 33 -2.28 6.99 -3.04
N ILE A 34 -3.27 6.21 -2.64
CA ILE A 34 -4.62 6.24 -3.20
C ILE A 34 -5.52 7.01 -2.24
N SER A 35 -6.18 8.06 -2.73
CA SER A 35 -7.22 8.75 -1.97
C SER A 35 -8.54 8.00 -2.09
N LYS A 36 -9.00 7.47 -0.95
CA LYS A 36 -10.33 6.87 -0.85
C LYS A 36 -11.45 7.89 -1.00
N SER A 37 -11.21 9.12 -0.55
CA SER A 37 -12.21 10.19 -0.56
C SER A 37 -12.37 10.83 -1.95
N LYS A 38 -11.29 10.90 -2.74
CA LYS A 38 -11.28 11.55 -4.06
C LYS A 38 -11.23 10.58 -5.24
N LEU A 39 -11.07 9.28 -4.98
CA LEU A 39 -11.01 8.21 -5.99
C LEU A 39 -9.91 8.45 -7.02
N ASP A 40 -8.72 8.82 -6.56
CA ASP A 40 -7.57 9.08 -7.42
C ASP A 40 -6.24 8.78 -6.72
N ILE A 41 -5.14 8.94 -7.47
CA ILE A 41 -3.78 8.66 -6.99
C ILE A 41 -2.99 9.97 -6.95
N PRO A 42 -3.06 10.76 -5.85
CA PRO A 42 -2.39 12.05 -5.77
C PRO A 42 -0.86 11.98 -5.73
N ILE A 43 -0.27 10.87 -5.25
CA ILE A 43 1.17 10.71 -5.09
C ILE A 43 1.60 9.31 -5.54
N VAL A 44 2.70 9.25 -6.30
CA VAL A 44 3.41 8.03 -6.65
C VAL A 44 4.86 8.14 -6.19
N TYR A 45 5.37 7.08 -5.58
CA TYR A 45 6.78 6.89 -5.25
C TYR A 45 7.38 5.87 -6.21
N GLU A 46 8.57 6.16 -6.73
CA GLU A 46 9.38 5.28 -7.57
C GLU A 46 10.85 5.48 -7.23
N GLN A 47 11.56 4.39 -6.97
CA GLN A 47 12.99 4.45 -6.66
C GLN A 47 13.71 3.14 -6.95
N HIS A 48 14.81 3.23 -7.71
CA HIS A 48 15.79 2.16 -7.81
C HIS A 48 16.57 1.99 -6.51
N GLY A 49 16.68 0.76 -6.02
CA GLY A 49 17.46 0.44 -4.84
C GLY A 49 16.78 -0.61 -3.99
N VAL A 50 17.02 -0.55 -2.68
CA VAL A 50 16.51 -1.54 -1.72
C VAL A 50 15.28 -1.01 -0.99
N ALA A 51 14.40 -1.92 -0.56
CA ALA A 51 13.21 -1.61 0.23
C ALA A 51 13.48 -0.71 1.46
N ALA A 52 14.66 -0.82 2.08
CA ALA A 52 15.04 0.04 3.22
C ALA A 52 15.08 1.55 2.88
N GLN A 53 15.42 1.90 1.64
CA GLN A 53 15.42 3.29 1.16
C GLN A 53 13.97 3.77 0.97
N MET A 54 13.14 2.95 0.32
CA MET A 54 11.70 3.19 0.17
C MET A 54 11.03 3.51 1.51
N THR A 55 11.28 2.70 2.54
CA THR A 55 10.68 2.94 3.87
C THR A 55 11.19 4.24 4.51
N SER A 56 12.46 4.60 4.30
CA SER A 56 13.03 5.83 4.85
C SER A 56 12.40 7.08 4.25
N ASP A 57 12.01 7.00 2.98
CA ASP A 57 11.32 8.06 2.24
C ASP A 57 9.82 8.09 2.52
N ILE A 58 9.16 6.92 2.64
CA ILE A 58 7.72 6.81 2.85
C ILE A 58 7.31 7.18 4.29
N PHE A 59 8.10 6.81 5.31
CA PHE A 59 7.76 7.07 6.71
C PHE A 59 7.42 8.56 7.00
N PRO A 60 8.27 9.54 6.64
CA PRO A 60 7.95 10.96 6.83
C PRO A 60 6.74 11.42 6.03
N MET A 61 6.49 10.81 4.86
CA MET A 61 5.32 11.13 4.04
C MET A 61 4.02 10.67 4.71
N LEU A 62 4.01 9.49 5.35
CA LEU A 62 2.86 9.00 6.11
C LEU A 62 2.50 9.94 7.27
N GLU A 63 3.51 10.38 8.04
CA GLU A 63 3.29 11.34 9.13
C GLU A 63 2.77 12.69 8.59
N ARG A 64 3.33 13.18 7.49
CA ARG A 64 2.89 14.41 6.85
C ARG A 64 1.45 14.32 6.36
N ILE A 65 1.03 13.18 5.82
CA ILE A 65 -0.36 12.98 5.39
C ILE A 65 -1.29 13.14 6.58
N PHE A 66 -1.00 12.48 7.71
CA PHE A 66 -1.80 12.64 8.93
C PHE A 66 -1.85 14.10 9.40
N ASP A 67 -0.72 14.80 9.42
CA ASP A 67 -0.66 16.21 9.84
C ASP A 67 -1.49 17.13 8.92
N LEU A 68 -1.66 16.77 7.64
CA LEU A 68 -2.48 17.51 6.67
C LEU A 68 -3.96 17.12 6.70
N THR A 69 -4.26 15.84 6.85
CA THR A 69 -5.62 15.30 6.71
C THR A 69 -6.37 15.19 8.03
N GLY A 70 -5.65 15.04 9.15
CA GLY A 70 -6.20 14.62 10.44
C GLY A 70 -6.62 13.13 10.48
N ILE A 71 -6.35 12.37 9.42
CA ILE A 71 -6.76 10.97 9.26
C ILE A 71 -5.52 10.10 9.06
N MET A 72 -5.39 9.04 9.86
CA MET A 72 -4.27 8.10 9.74
C MET A 72 -4.34 7.38 8.39
N PRO A 73 -3.31 7.48 7.53
CA PRO A 73 -3.24 6.65 6.34
C PRO A 73 -2.94 5.20 6.71
N THR A 74 -3.45 4.23 5.93
CA THR A 74 -3.07 2.81 6.08
C THR A 74 -2.02 2.44 5.03
N VAL A 75 -0.91 1.82 5.45
CA VAL A 75 0.18 1.39 4.56
C VAL A 75 0.37 -0.13 4.55
N ALA A 76 0.66 -0.68 3.37
CA ALA A 76 1.10 -2.06 3.19
C ALA A 76 2.08 -2.16 2.02
N PHE A 77 3.21 -2.82 2.24
CA PHE A 77 4.11 -3.26 1.19
C PHE A 77 3.91 -4.76 0.92
N GLU A 78 4.26 -5.20 -0.28
CA GLU A 78 4.48 -6.62 -0.55
C GLU A 78 5.54 -7.15 0.40
N ARG A 79 5.27 -8.29 1.06
CA ARG A 79 6.19 -8.89 2.04
C ARG A 79 7.44 -9.48 1.42
N ASN A 80 7.41 -9.80 0.13
CA ASN A 80 8.56 -10.35 -0.60
C ASN A 80 9.67 -9.29 -0.72
N ASN A 81 10.85 -9.71 -1.19
CA ASN A 81 11.96 -8.80 -1.51
C ASN A 81 12.36 -7.83 -0.38
N GLY A 82 12.32 -8.28 0.87
CA GLY A 82 12.67 -7.48 2.04
C GLY A 82 11.52 -6.66 2.64
N GLY A 83 10.37 -6.60 1.98
CA GLY A 83 9.22 -5.84 2.48
C GLY A 83 8.69 -6.32 3.83
N ALA A 84 8.79 -7.62 4.18
CA ALA A 84 8.40 -8.10 5.50
C ALA A 84 9.18 -7.42 6.65
N SER A 85 10.49 -7.25 6.48
CA SER A 85 11.33 -6.54 7.46
C SER A 85 11.00 -5.06 7.50
N GLU A 86 10.74 -4.46 6.34
CA GLU A 86 10.38 -3.06 6.23
C GLU A 86 8.99 -2.73 6.80
N MET A 87 8.04 -3.65 6.71
CA MET A 87 6.74 -3.51 7.37
C MET A 87 6.86 -3.53 8.89
N GLN A 88 7.73 -4.39 9.44
CA GLN A 88 8.06 -4.34 10.87
C GLN A 88 8.73 -3.01 11.24
N ARG A 89 9.66 -2.54 10.41
CA ARG A 89 10.33 -1.25 10.63
C ARG A 89 9.34 -0.08 10.63
N LEU A 90 8.39 -0.05 9.69
CA LEU A 90 7.31 0.95 9.70
C LEU A 90 6.47 0.86 10.96
N TYR A 91 6.16 -0.33 11.45
CA TYR A 91 5.42 -0.48 12.69
C TYR A 91 6.19 0.11 13.89
N ASP A 92 7.49 -0.19 14.01
CA ASP A 92 8.34 0.28 15.10
C ASP A 92 8.62 1.80 15.05
N LEU A 93 8.64 2.38 13.84
CA LEU A 93 8.82 3.82 13.62
C LEU A 93 7.59 4.65 13.99
N ASN A 94 6.39 4.04 14.03
CA ASN A 94 5.11 4.73 14.25
C ASN A 94 4.88 5.15 15.72
N ARG A 95 5.85 5.82 16.33
CA ARG A 95 5.83 6.18 17.76
C ARG A 95 4.79 7.24 18.09
N SER A 96 4.42 8.06 17.12
CA SER A 96 3.41 9.11 17.25
C SER A 96 2.00 8.65 16.84
N ASN A 97 1.83 7.37 16.49
CA ASN A 97 0.55 6.79 16.07
C ASN A 97 -0.14 7.62 14.97
N LYS A 98 0.63 7.98 13.94
CA LYS A 98 0.18 8.85 12.84
C LYS A 98 -0.31 8.07 11.62
N TYR A 99 0.00 6.78 11.51
CA TYR A 99 -0.47 5.92 10.43
C TYR A 99 -0.80 4.53 10.96
N SER A 100 -1.48 3.72 10.14
CA SER A 100 -1.77 2.32 10.43
C SER A 100 -0.96 1.42 9.52
N VAL A 101 -0.36 0.37 10.08
CA VAL A 101 0.26 -0.69 9.29
C VAL A 101 -0.76 -1.80 9.06
N TYR A 102 -1.04 -2.12 7.80
CA TYR A 102 -1.99 -3.17 7.46
C TYR A 102 -1.50 -4.54 7.94
N GLN A 103 -2.42 -5.33 8.47
CA GLN A 103 -2.19 -6.69 8.94
C GLN A 103 -3.09 -7.65 8.15
N MET A 104 -2.51 -8.56 7.40
CA MET A 104 -3.28 -9.45 6.53
C MET A 104 -4.03 -10.51 7.35
N PRO A 105 -5.36 -10.68 7.17
CA PRO A 105 -6.10 -11.75 7.82
C PRO A 105 -5.65 -13.15 7.36
N ALA A 106 -5.84 -14.17 8.19
CA ALA A 106 -5.60 -15.55 7.81
C ALA A 106 -6.58 -15.97 6.71
N LEU A 107 -6.07 -16.38 5.55
CA LEU A 107 -6.89 -16.98 4.50
C LEU A 107 -7.11 -18.46 4.85
N GLY A 108 -8.35 -18.85 5.16
CA GLY A 108 -8.75 -20.27 5.28
C GLY A 108 -9.28 -20.74 6.62
N THR A 109 -9.56 -19.88 7.60
CA THR A 109 -10.33 -20.28 8.78
C THR A 109 -11.83 -20.27 8.47
N THR A 110 -12.39 -21.46 8.25
CA THR A 110 -13.84 -21.68 8.27
C THR A 110 -14.38 -21.18 9.61
N SER A 111 -15.41 -20.35 9.57
CA SER A 111 -16.16 -19.80 10.72
C SER A 111 -15.44 -18.68 11.49
N GLY A 112 -15.81 -17.43 11.18
CA GLY A 112 -15.99 -16.33 12.16
C GLY A 112 -14.83 -15.97 13.11
N SER A 113 -13.65 -16.55 12.94
CA SER A 113 -12.49 -16.34 13.78
C SER A 113 -11.66 -15.22 13.18
N THR A 114 -11.77 -14.06 13.80
CA THR A 114 -10.95 -12.87 13.55
C THR A 114 -9.53 -13.10 14.11
N GLU A 115 -8.91 -14.24 13.78
CA GLU A 115 -7.52 -14.48 14.14
C GLU A 115 -6.66 -13.56 13.25
N LYS A 116 -6.36 -12.38 13.81
CA LYS A 116 -5.37 -11.46 13.25
C LYS A 116 -4.05 -12.23 13.19
N THR A 117 -3.50 -12.40 12.00
CA THR A 117 -2.17 -13.00 11.86
C THR A 117 -1.13 -11.94 12.17
N ASP A 118 0.01 -12.29 12.77
CA ASP A 118 1.10 -11.33 12.98
C ASP A 118 1.81 -10.89 11.68
N LYS A 119 1.22 -11.14 10.50
CA LYS A 119 1.77 -10.76 9.20
C LYS A 119 1.40 -9.32 8.85
N LEU A 120 2.32 -8.39 9.15
CA LEU A 120 2.27 -7.02 8.64
C LEU A 120 2.53 -6.99 7.13
N GLY A 121 1.82 -6.13 6.40
CA GLY A 121 1.90 -5.99 4.94
C GLY A 121 1.03 -6.96 4.16
N TRP A 122 1.28 -7.06 2.86
CA TRP A 122 0.55 -7.93 1.95
C TRP A 122 1.36 -9.15 1.54
N ASP A 123 0.80 -10.35 1.72
CA ASP A 123 1.45 -11.62 1.40
C ASP A 123 1.04 -12.07 -0.02
N THR A 124 1.88 -11.74 -1.00
CA THR A 124 1.68 -12.17 -2.41
C THR A 124 2.14 -13.61 -2.59
N ASN A 125 1.18 -14.53 -2.79
CA ASN A 125 1.41 -15.95 -3.00
C ASN A 125 0.53 -16.50 -4.13
N THR A 126 0.60 -17.81 -4.39
CA THR A 126 -0.14 -18.47 -5.49
C THR A 126 -1.66 -18.33 -5.39
N LEU A 127 -2.20 -18.11 -4.18
CA LEU A 127 -3.62 -17.88 -3.95
C LEU A 127 -3.99 -16.39 -4.05
N THR A 128 -3.20 -15.50 -3.44
CA THR A 128 -3.54 -14.08 -3.31
C THR A 128 -3.25 -13.28 -4.57
N ARG A 129 -2.20 -13.64 -5.32
CA ARG A 129 -1.80 -12.92 -6.53
C ARG A 129 -2.88 -12.91 -7.62
N PRO A 130 -3.51 -14.04 -8.00
CA PRO A 130 -4.57 -14.02 -9.00
C PRO A 130 -5.80 -13.20 -8.55
N ILE A 131 -6.18 -13.30 -7.28
CA ILE A 131 -7.33 -12.59 -6.72
C ILE A 131 -7.09 -11.08 -6.75
N MET A 132 -5.95 -10.62 -6.22
CA MET A 132 -5.66 -9.18 -6.17
C MET A 132 -5.56 -8.54 -7.54
N LEU A 133 -4.96 -9.26 -8.52
CA LEU A 133 -4.84 -8.76 -9.89
C LEU A 133 -6.19 -8.76 -10.61
N GLN A 134 -7.06 -9.75 -10.35
CA GLN A 134 -8.41 -9.78 -10.91
C GLN A 134 -9.28 -8.64 -10.36
N ASP A 135 -9.23 -8.40 -9.05
CA ASP A 135 -9.93 -7.28 -8.41
C ASP A 135 -9.46 -5.95 -8.97
N TRP A 136 -8.13 -5.77 -9.07
CA TRP A 136 -7.53 -4.56 -9.62
C TRP A 136 -7.89 -4.36 -11.08
N LYS A 137 -7.75 -5.39 -11.92
CA LYS A 137 -8.14 -5.33 -13.33
C LYS A 137 -9.59 -4.89 -13.49
N SER A 138 -10.49 -5.46 -12.68
CA SER A 138 -11.91 -5.11 -12.73
C SER A 138 -12.16 -3.65 -12.33
N ALA A 139 -11.39 -3.10 -11.40
CA ALA A 139 -11.46 -1.69 -11.00
C ALA A 139 -10.87 -0.76 -12.07
N PHE A 140 -9.73 -1.13 -12.65
CA PHE A 140 -9.06 -0.40 -13.72
C PHE A 140 -9.94 -0.30 -14.98
N ASP A 141 -10.51 -1.43 -15.43
CA ASP A 141 -11.39 -1.47 -16.60
C ASP A 141 -12.65 -0.60 -16.41
N ARG A 142 -13.10 -0.43 -15.16
CA ARG A 142 -14.24 0.43 -14.79
C ARG A 142 -13.87 1.89 -14.56
N GLY A 143 -12.60 2.26 -14.64
CA GLY A 143 -12.13 3.61 -14.32
C GLY A 143 -12.40 4.00 -12.86
N SER A 144 -12.32 3.05 -11.92
CA SER A 144 -12.65 3.29 -10.50
C SER A 144 -11.71 4.25 -9.79
N LEU A 145 -10.51 4.49 -10.34
CA LEU A 145 -9.56 5.49 -9.86
C LEU A 145 -9.06 6.34 -11.03
N LEU A 146 -8.88 7.64 -10.78
CA LEU A 146 -8.14 8.52 -11.68
C LEU A 146 -6.63 8.34 -11.49
N ILE A 147 -5.95 7.93 -12.57
CA ILE A 147 -4.50 7.68 -12.61
C ILE A 147 -3.84 8.78 -13.46
N TYR A 148 -2.98 9.58 -12.84
CA TYR A 148 -2.24 10.65 -13.53
C TYR A 148 -0.89 10.18 -14.07
N ASP A 149 -0.30 9.19 -13.41
CA ASP A 149 1.09 8.80 -13.61
C ASP A 149 1.30 8.05 -14.94
N LYS A 150 2.17 8.61 -15.78
CA LYS A 150 2.44 8.08 -17.11
C LYS A 150 3.16 6.73 -17.08
N GLU A 151 4.06 6.52 -16.12
CA GLU A 151 4.82 5.28 -15.99
C GLU A 151 3.91 4.17 -15.49
N THR A 152 3.10 4.45 -14.48
CA THR A 152 2.02 3.55 -14.03
C THR A 152 1.15 3.13 -15.22
N ILE A 153 0.64 4.08 -16.02
CA ILE A 153 -0.18 3.75 -17.20
C ILE A 153 0.61 2.94 -18.24
N ALA A 154 1.89 3.25 -18.46
CA ALA A 154 2.74 2.54 -19.42
C ALA A 154 2.93 1.07 -19.04
N GLN A 155 3.24 0.78 -17.78
CA GLN A 155 3.40 -0.60 -17.28
C GLN A 155 2.08 -1.38 -17.39
N HIS A 156 0.94 -0.77 -17.05
CA HIS A 156 -0.38 -1.39 -17.22
C HIS A 156 -0.69 -1.76 -18.68
N LYS A 157 -0.31 -0.93 -19.64
CA LYS A 157 -0.48 -1.22 -21.08
C LYS A 157 0.35 -2.40 -21.57
N THR A 158 1.46 -2.70 -20.89
CA THR A 158 2.35 -3.80 -21.22
C THR A 158 2.18 -5.02 -20.31
N PHE A 159 1.21 -4.99 -19.39
CA PHE A 159 0.91 -6.12 -18.52
C PHE A 159 0.05 -7.14 -19.27
N ILE A 160 0.58 -8.34 -19.44
CA ILE A 160 -0.01 -9.39 -20.28
C ILE A 160 -0.18 -10.69 -19.50
N VAL A 161 -1.00 -11.59 -20.03
CA VAL A 161 -1.02 -12.99 -19.59
C VAL A 161 -0.05 -13.76 -20.50
N ASN A 162 0.97 -14.38 -19.91
CA ASN A 162 1.94 -15.14 -20.69
C ASN A 162 1.35 -16.47 -21.20
N LYS A 163 2.12 -17.22 -22.01
CA LYS A 163 1.70 -18.51 -22.58
C LYS A 163 1.29 -19.56 -21.55
N ASN A 164 1.75 -19.42 -20.30
CA ASN A 164 1.46 -20.33 -19.19
C ASN A 164 0.28 -19.84 -18.33
N GLY A 165 -0.45 -18.81 -18.76
CA GLY A 165 -1.58 -18.26 -18.01
C GLY A 165 -1.18 -17.37 -16.82
N LYS A 166 0.11 -17.02 -16.66
CA LYS A 166 0.58 -16.16 -15.55
C LYS A 166 0.56 -14.68 -15.98
N PRO A 167 -0.15 -13.80 -15.26
CA PRO A 167 -0.10 -12.36 -15.48
C PRO A 167 1.26 -11.78 -15.06
N MET A 168 1.90 -11.03 -15.97
CA MET A 168 3.20 -10.39 -15.76
C MET A 168 3.46 -9.27 -16.80
N GLY A 169 4.50 -8.48 -16.58
CA GLY A 169 5.02 -7.56 -17.60
C GLY A 169 5.44 -8.30 -18.89
N ALA A 170 5.23 -7.67 -20.05
CA ALA A 170 5.74 -8.20 -21.31
C ALA A 170 7.28 -8.36 -21.27
N PRO A 171 7.89 -9.20 -22.13
CA PRO A 171 9.33 -9.40 -22.12
C PRO A 171 10.12 -8.07 -22.18
N GLY A 172 10.97 -7.84 -21.17
CA GLY A 172 11.75 -6.60 -21.04
C GLY A 172 10.96 -5.39 -20.53
N LYS A 173 9.79 -5.59 -19.92
CA LYS A 173 8.96 -4.56 -19.29
C LYS A 173 8.75 -4.86 -17.81
N HIS A 174 8.66 -3.80 -17.02
CA HIS A 174 8.41 -3.83 -15.57
C HIS A 174 6.91 -3.99 -15.27
N ASP A 175 6.61 -4.58 -14.11
CA ASP A 175 5.25 -4.69 -13.56
C ASP A 175 5.12 -4.18 -12.11
N ASP A 176 6.18 -3.61 -11.54
CA ASP A 176 6.23 -3.11 -10.16
C ASP A 176 5.10 -2.12 -9.86
N ALA A 177 4.77 -1.23 -10.82
CA ALA A 177 3.68 -0.27 -10.64
C ALA A 177 2.30 -0.95 -10.64
N VAL A 178 2.11 -2.03 -11.41
CA VAL A 178 0.87 -2.83 -11.44
C VAL A 178 0.68 -3.55 -10.11
N MET A 179 1.76 -4.13 -9.60
CA MET A 179 1.79 -4.86 -8.33
C MET A 179 1.50 -3.93 -7.15
N SER A 180 2.21 -2.81 -7.06
CA SER A 180 1.99 -1.78 -6.05
C SER A 180 0.54 -1.27 -6.05
N LEU A 181 -0.05 -1.02 -7.23
CA LEU A 181 -1.44 -0.60 -7.32
C LEU A 181 -2.44 -1.68 -6.95
N ALA A 182 -2.19 -2.93 -7.34
CA ALA A 182 -3.07 -4.04 -6.98
C ALA A 182 -3.11 -4.22 -5.45
N ILE A 183 -1.97 -4.09 -4.77
CA ILE A 183 -1.90 -4.11 -3.29
C ILE A 183 -2.65 -2.91 -2.70
N GLY A 184 -2.41 -1.70 -3.20
CA GLY A 184 -3.12 -0.50 -2.77
C GLY A 184 -4.63 -0.64 -2.93
N TRP A 185 -5.10 -1.28 -4.00
CA TRP A 185 -6.51 -1.58 -4.21
C TRP A 185 -7.08 -2.57 -3.19
N GLN A 186 -6.30 -3.56 -2.76
CA GLN A 186 -6.73 -4.49 -1.71
C GLN A 186 -6.91 -3.79 -0.36
N LEU A 187 -6.08 -2.80 -0.04
CA LEU A 187 -6.28 -1.91 1.11
C LEU A 187 -7.51 -1.03 0.90
N PHE A 188 -7.66 -0.44 -0.29
CA PHE A 188 -8.81 0.38 -0.65
C PHE A 188 -10.13 -0.34 -0.39
N ILE A 189 -10.27 -1.63 -0.70
CA ILE A 189 -11.55 -2.32 -0.48
C ILE A 189 -11.77 -2.82 0.96
N ARG A 190 -10.72 -2.94 1.78
CA ARG A 190 -10.81 -3.50 3.15
C ARG A 190 -10.80 -2.46 4.26
N GLU A 191 -10.03 -1.40 4.07
CA GLU A 191 -9.80 -0.42 5.12
C GLU A 191 -10.94 0.58 5.19
N ILE A 192 -11.54 0.73 6.35
CA ILE A 192 -12.58 1.73 6.59
C ILE A 192 -12.02 2.69 7.64
N TYR A 193 -12.11 4.00 7.38
CA TYR A 193 -11.82 4.97 8.42
C TYR A 193 -12.98 4.94 9.43
N THR A 194 -12.71 4.39 10.61
CA THR A 194 -13.50 4.66 11.81
C THR A 194 -12.80 5.76 12.56
N GLU A 195 -13.50 6.83 12.92
CA GLU A 195 -12.94 7.90 13.77
C GLU A 195 -12.20 7.27 14.94
N VAL A 196 -10.92 7.62 15.13
CA VAL A 196 -10.18 7.17 16.30
C VAL A 196 -10.84 7.87 17.49
N PRO A 197 -11.51 7.15 18.41
CA PRO A 197 -12.01 7.79 19.60
C PRO A 197 -10.82 8.44 20.31
N PRO A 198 -10.97 9.67 20.84
CA PRO A 198 -9.87 10.36 21.48
C PRO A 198 -9.24 9.44 22.52
N ILE A 199 -7.91 9.33 22.49
CA ILE A 199 -7.15 8.60 23.50
C ILE A 199 -7.48 9.27 24.84
N LYS A 200 -8.39 8.67 25.60
CA LYS A 200 -8.60 9.03 27.00
C LYS A 200 -7.37 8.53 27.73
N ASN A 201 -6.41 9.41 27.98
CA ASN A 201 -5.37 9.12 28.95
C ASN A 201 -6.06 8.94 30.31
N ASP A 202 -6.28 7.68 30.70
CA ASP A 202 -6.76 7.35 32.02
C ASP A 202 -5.60 7.40 33.01
N PHE A 203 -5.33 8.59 33.54
CA PHE A 203 -4.34 8.79 34.60
C PHE A 203 -4.84 8.31 35.97
N SER A 204 -6.06 7.76 36.10
CA SER A 204 -6.59 7.28 37.39
C SER A 204 -5.82 6.09 37.97
N ARG A 205 -4.97 5.43 37.17
CA ARG A 205 -4.07 4.36 37.61
C ARG A 205 -2.67 4.82 38.01
N TRP A 206 -2.33 6.11 37.85
CA TRP A 206 -1.11 6.71 38.38
C TRP A 206 -1.42 7.50 39.66
N ALA A 207 -1.78 6.76 40.72
CA ALA A 207 -1.70 7.26 42.08
C ALA A 207 -0.56 6.49 42.77
N ILE A 208 0.60 7.14 42.86
CA ILE A 208 1.63 6.81 43.86
C ILE A 208 1.46 7.83 44.98
#